data_AF-A0A843RYM4-F1
#
_entry.id   AF-A0A843RYM4-F1
#
_cell.length_a   1.000
_cell.length_b   1.000
_cell.length_c   1.000
_cell.angle_alpha   90.00
_cell.angle_beta   90.00
_cell.angle_gamma   90.00
#
_symmetry.space_group_name_H-M   'P 1'
#
loop_
_entity.id
_entity.type
_entity.pdbx_description
1 polymer ?
#
loop_
_entity_poly.entity_id
_entity_poly.type
_entity_poly.pdbx_seq_one_letter_code
_entity_poly.pdbx_strand_id
1 'polypeptide(L)'
;MTERPRYDADDGMTARTRRQVRMTEPVERDPYRGRSPRKIPAYSSFEASRYLRIPENTVRNWAFGYAQRTGPGRTMRSRPLLKAADTQRHLLSFVNLVELHMISALRRDHNVQMPKIRRAIDYLEAKLRSPHPLIDEEMETDGTDIFINKYGSLINASRDGQLAMKALLQAHLKRIERDERGVAVRLFPFTRKRDADTIVEAPKLIAIDPAVAFGRPVIVGSRVPTSEIAQRFQAGESPSEVAQDFGRTEEEVWEAIRCEFPTAA
;
A
#
# COMPACT_ATOMS: atom_id res chain seq x y z
N MET A 1 -67.55 -57.85 37.26
CA MET A 1 -68.12 -57.40 35.98
C MET A 1 -68.24 -55.89 36.09
N THR A 2 -67.71 -55.05 35.18
CA THR A 2 -67.46 -55.28 33.75
C THR A 2 -66.24 -54.47 33.24
N GLU A 3 -65.54 -55.04 32.25
CA GLU A 3 -64.73 -54.46 31.15
C GLU A 3 -63.98 -53.10 31.27
N ARG A 4 -62.69 -53.14 30.89
CA ARG A 4 -62.00 -52.05 30.16
C ARG A 4 -62.27 -52.25 28.66
N PRO A 5 -62.44 -51.17 27.86
CA PRO A 5 -61.29 -50.52 27.20
C PRO A 5 -61.20 -49.02 27.61
N ARG A 6 -60.51 -48.07 26.94
CA ARG A 6 -59.62 -48.04 25.75
C ARG A 6 -58.51 -46.97 25.96
N TYR A 7 -57.62 -46.82 24.99
CA TYR A 7 -56.93 -45.57 24.65
C TYR A 7 -57.44 -45.10 23.28
N ASP A 8 -57.73 -43.82 23.12
CA ASP A 8 -57.61 -43.11 21.84
C ASP A 8 -56.89 -41.79 22.13
N ALA A 9 -55.85 -41.49 21.35
CA ALA A 9 -55.15 -40.22 21.40
C ALA A 9 -55.73 -39.33 20.30
N ASP A 10 -56.04 -38.08 20.62
CA ASP A 10 -56.35 -37.05 19.63
C ASP A 10 -55.33 -35.91 19.73
N ASP A 11 -54.77 -35.54 18.58
CA ASP A 11 -53.48 -34.88 18.44
C ASP A 11 -53.69 -33.40 18.07
N GLY A 12 -54.09 -32.62 19.07
CA GLY A 12 -54.44 -31.19 18.95
C GLY A 12 -53.24 -30.26 18.74
N MET A 13 -52.47 -30.47 17.68
CA MET A 13 -51.22 -29.74 17.41
C MET A 13 -51.47 -28.26 17.05
N THR A 14 -51.34 -27.38 18.05
CA THR A 14 -51.44 -25.92 17.84
C THR A 14 -50.29 -25.40 16.96
N ALA A 15 -50.60 -25.10 15.70
CA ALA A 15 -49.64 -24.58 14.74
C ALA A 15 -49.12 -23.19 15.13
N ARG A 16 -47.93 -23.14 15.75
CA ARG A 16 -47.21 -21.89 15.97
C ARG A 16 -46.70 -21.35 14.63
N THR A 17 -47.38 -20.35 14.09
CA THR A 17 -46.97 -19.62 12.87
C THR A 17 -45.55 -19.06 13.03
N ARG A 18 -44.58 -19.76 12.44
CA ARG A 18 -43.17 -19.36 12.43
C ARG A 18 -43.05 -18.10 11.56
N ARG A 19 -43.03 -16.93 12.19
CA ARG A 19 -42.83 -15.63 11.53
C ARG A 19 -41.47 -15.66 10.82
N GLN A 20 -41.46 -15.95 9.51
CA GLN A 20 -40.25 -15.86 8.71
C GLN A 20 -39.74 -14.42 8.77
N VAL A 21 -38.67 -14.23 9.54
CA VAL A 21 -37.85 -13.02 9.42
C VAL A 21 -37.27 -13.07 8.02
N ARG A 22 -37.79 -12.21 7.13
CA ARG A 22 -37.10 -11.93 5.86
C ARG A 22 -35.74 -11.38 6.25
N MET A 23 -34.70 -12.20 6.11
CA MET A 23 -33.34 -11.69 6.06
C MET A 23 -33.26 -10.86 4.79
N THR A 24 -33.47 -9.54 4.93
CA THR A 24 -33.06 -8.58 3.92
C THR A 24 -31.60 -8.85 3.62
N GLU A 25 -31.27 -9.06 2.35
CA GLU A 25 -29.88 -9.20 1.90
C GLU A 25 -29.05 -8.08 2.53
N PRO A 26 -27.84 -8.36 3.02
CA PRO A 26 -27.02 -7.35 3.65
C PRO A 26 -26.74 -6.27 2.61
N VAL A 27 -27.39 -5.11 2.77
CA VAL A 27 -27.14 -3.93 1.94
C VAL A 27 -25.64 -3.69 1.98
N GLU A 28 -24.97 -3.88 0.86
CA GLU A 28 -23.52 -3.76 0.74
C GLU A 28 -23.17 -2.31 1.06
N ARG A 29 -22.76 -2.08 2.32
CA ARG A 29 -22.43 -0.76 2.82
C ARG A 29 -21.09 -0.36 2.22
N ASP A 30 -21.11 0.21 1.03
CA ASP A 30 -19.95 0.84 0.42
C ASP A 30 -19.58 2.11 1.22
N PRO A 31 -18.51 2.11 2.04
CA PRO A 31 -18.12 3.28 2.82
C PRO A 31 -17.51 4.39 1.92
N TYR A 32 -17.19 4.07 0.67
CA TYR A 32 -16.52 4.96 -0.28
C TYR A 32 -17.50 5.67 -1.24
N ARG A 33 -18.76 5.22 -1.31
CA ARG A 33 -19.88 5.81 -2.06
C ARG A 33 -19.63 5.89 -3.57
N GLY A 34 -19.33 4.75 -4.19
CA GLY A 34 -19.03 4.58 -5.61
C GLY A 34 -17.64 5.07 -6.03
N ARG A 35 -16.85 5.61 -5.11
CA ARG A 35 -15.50 6.13 -5.40
C ARG A 35 -14.46 5.04 -5.21
N SER A 36 -13.51 4.94 -6.14
CA SER A 36 -12.38 4.01 -6.00
C SER A 36 -11.56 4.37 -4.75
N PRO A 37 -11.43 3.46 -3.74
CA PRO A 37 -10.72 3.76 -2.49
C PRO A 37 -9.28 4.20 -2.73
N ARG A 38 -8.66 3.60 -3.75
CA ARG A 38 -7.30 3.85 -4.23
C ARG A 38 -7.00 5.31 -4.56
N LYS A 39 -8.02 6.09 -4.95
CA LYS A 39 -7.93 7.49 -5.39
C LYS A 39 -8.38 8.49 -4.33
N ILE A 40 -8.93 8.03 -3.20
CA ILE A 40 -9.36 8.93 -2.11
C ILE A 40 -8.11 9.47 -1.39
N PRO A 41 -8.03 10.78 -1.10
CA PRO A 41 -6.98 11.32 -0.26
C PRO A 41 -7.15 10.77 1.17
N ALA A 42 -6.18 9.98 1.62
CA ALA A 42 -6.24 9.20 2.86
C ALA A 42 -4.97 9.31 3.71
N TYR A 43 -3.85 9.80 3.16
CA TYR A 43 -2.55 9.84 3.84
C TYR A 43 -1.96 11.24 3.86
N SER A 44 -1.39 11.63 5.00
CA SER A 44 -0.50 12.77 5.13
C SER A 44 0.90 12.47 4.56
N SER A 45 1.73 13.52 4.41
CA SER A 45 3.16 13.35 4.12
C SER A 45 3.88 12.55 5.21
N PHE A 46 3.44 12.67 6.47
CA PHE A 46 4.00 11.96 7.62
C PHE A 46 3.73 10.45 7.55
N GLU A 47 2.48 10.03 7.32
CA GLU A 47 2.13 8.61 7.17
C GLU A 47 2.86 7.99 5.97
N ALA A 48 2.86 8.66 4.82
CA ALA A 48 3.63 8.23 3.64
C ALA A 48 5.14 8.11 3.94
N SER A 49 5.70 9.03 4.72
CA SER A 49 7.09 8.99 5.18
C SER A 49 7.39 7.77 6.04
N ARG A 50 6.48 7.44 6.96
CA ARG A 50 6.60 6.31 7.89
C ARG A 50 6.49 4.99 7.14
N TYR A 51 5.44 4.83 6.34
CA TYR A 51 5.14 3.59 5.59
C TYR A 51 6.18 3.27 4.51
N LEU A 52 6.74 4.27 3.83
CA LEU A 52 7.73 4.09 2.76
C LEU A 52 9.19 4.29 3.23
N ARG A 53 9.39 4.64 4.51
CA ARG A 53 10.68 5.00 5.11
C ARG A 53 11.41 6.13 4.38
N ILE A 54 10.67 7.06 3.78
CA ILE A 54 11.18 8.24 3.05
C ILE A 54 11.10 9.44 3.99
N PRO A 55 12.16 10.25 4.19
CA PRO A 55 12.06 11.43 5.05
C PRO A 55 10.89 12.34 4.66
N GLU A 56 10.12 12.83 5.63
CA GLU A 56 8.87 13.56 5.35
C GLU A 56 9.05 14.77 4.43
N ASN A 57 10.10 15.57 4.64
CA ASN A 57 10.40 16.69 3.75
C ASN A 57 10.70 16.22 2.32
N THR A 58 11.29 15.04 2.13
CA THR A 58 11.50 14.43 0.81
C THR A 58 10.17 14.01 0.17
N VAL A 59 9.27 13.35 0.91
CA VAL A 59 7.90 13.04 0.45
C VAL A 59 7.18 14.31 0.02
N ARG A 60 7.17 15.33 0.88
CA ARG A 60 6.52 16.61 0.65
C ARG A 60 7.05 17.30 -0.61
N ASN A 61 8.38 17.36 -0.77
CA ASN A 61 9.03 17.93 -1.94
C ASN A 61 8.77 17.14 -3.24
N TRP A 62 8.55 15.82 -3.16
CA TRP A 62 8.20 15.00 -4.34
C TRP A 62 6.72 15.15 -4.71
N ALA A 63 5.81 15.19 -3.74
CA ALA A 63 4.37 15.26 -3.99
C ALA A 63 3.83 16.67 -4.26
N PHE A 64 4.41 17.70 -3.64
CA PHE A 64 3.90 19.08 -3.68
C PHE A 64 4.92 20.08 -4.25
N GLY A 65 6.18 19.66 -4.43
CA GLY A 65 7.26 20.54 -4.88
C GLY A 65 7.70 21.52 -3.79
N TYR A 66 8.51 22.51 -4.17
CA TYR A 66 8.91 23.60 -3.29
C TYR A 66 9.36 24.86 -4.07
N ALA A 67 9.37 26.00 -3.38
CA ALA A 67 9.98 27.24 -3.83
C ALA A 67 10.75 27.87 -2.66
N GLN A 68 12.08 27.91 -2.75
CA GLN A 68 12.95 28.43 -1.69
C GLN A 68 13.80 29.59 -2.23
N ARG A 69 13.86 30.70 -1.49
CA ARG A 69 14.76 31.82 -1.81
C ARG A 69 16.21 31.40 -1.55
N THR A 70 17.08 31.61 -2.52
CA THR A 70 18.52 31.24 -2.47
C THR A 70 19.45 32.44 -2.62
N GLY A 71 18.89 33.66 -2.66
CA GLY A 71 19.62 34.92 -2.64
C GLY A 71 18.73 36.10 -3.04
N PRO A 72 19.27 37.33 -3.13
CA PRO A 72 18.58 38.47 -3.74
C PRO A 72 18.13 38.10 -5.17
N GLY A 73 16.84 38.26 -5.47
CA GLY A 73 16.26 37.91 -6.78
C GLY A 73 16.21 36.41 -7.14
N ARG A 74 16.89 35.52 -6.40
CA ARG A 74 17.03 34.09 -6.75
C ARG A 74 16.08 33.22 -5.93
N THR A 75 15.25 32.44 -6.63
CA THR A 75 14.37 31.43 -6.04
C THR A 75 14.59 30.09 -6.73
N MET A 76 15.06 29.09 -5.98
CA MET A 76 15.09 27.70 -6.44
C MET A 76 13.68 27.12 -6.36
N ARG A 77 13.16 26.62 -7.48
CA ARG A 77 11.85 25.94 -7.54
C ARG A 77 12.02 24.52 -8.05
N SER A 78 11.28 23.58 -7.47
CA SER A 78 11.05 22.25 -8.03
C SER A 78 9.56 21.98 -8.10
N ARG A 79 9.05 21.63 -9.30
CA ARG A 79 7.68 21.13 -9.46
C ARG A 79 7.51 19.75 -8.79
N PRO A 80 6.30 19.28 -8.48
CA PRO A 80 6.04 17.89 -8.07
C PRO A 80 6.61 16.84 -9.05
N LEU A 81 6.87 15.62 -8.60
CA LEU A 81 7.13 14.44 -9.45
C LEU A 81 5.85 13.65 -9.77
N LEU A 82 4.79 13.82 -8.98
CA LEU A 82 3.51 13.13 -9.12
C LEU A 82 2.34 14.10 -8.95
N LYS A 83 1.13 13.66 -9.28
CA LYS A 83 -0.10 14.43 -9.05
C LYS A 83 -0.78 13.98 -7.76
N ALA A 84 -0.58 14.74 -6.68
CA ALA A 84 -1.21 14.46 -5.39
C ALA A 84 -2.75 14.49 -5.49
N ALA A 85 -3.41 13.63 -4.71
CA ALA A 85 -4.86 13.50 -4.70
C ALA A 85 -5.60 14.74 -4.18
N ASP A 86 -5.03 15.44 -3.20
CA ASP A 86 -5.51 16.76 -2.76
C ASP A 86 -4.31 17.69 -2.46
N THR A 87 -4.01 18.56 -3.42
CA THR A 87 -2.94 19.57 -3.32
C THR A 87 -3.26 20.66 -2.29
N GLN A 88 -4.53 20.96 -2.02
CA GLN A 88 -4.91 22.02 -1.06
C GLN A 88 -4.68 21.55 0.38
N ARG A 89 -5.16 20.34 0.69
CA ARG A 89 -5.03 19.73 2.03
C ARG A 89 -3.72 18.99 2.25
N HIS A 90 -2.85 18.94 1.22
CA HIS A 90 -1.59 18.19 1.22
C HIS A 90 -1.77 16.70 1.53
N LEU A 91 -2.85 16.11 1.00
CA LEU A 91 -3.19 14.70 1.19
C LEU A 91 -2.88 13.87 -0.07
N LEU A 92 -2.43 12.66 0.19
CA LEU A 92 -2.02 11.64 -0.76
C LEU A 92 -3.06 10.52 -0.79
N SER A 93 -3.24 9.92 -1.95
CA SER A 93 -4.01 8.68 -2.11
C SER A 93 -3.11 7.44 -2.08
N PHE A 94 -3.69 6.25 -2.07
CA PHE A 94 -2.93 5.00 -2.21
C PHE A 94 -2.13 4.98 -3.52
N VAL A 95 -2.73 5.44 -4.63
CA VAL A 95 -2.02 5.62 -5.91
C VAL A 95 -0.74 6.43 -5.71
N ASN A 96 -0.79 7.53 -4.96
CA ASN A 96 0.39 8.35 -4.70
C ASN A 96 1.42 7.67 -3.79
N LEU A 97 1.01 6.81 -2.84
CA LEU A 97 1.96 5.99 -2.07
C LEU A 97 2.74 5.03 -2.98
N VAL A 98 2.06 4.38 -3.92
CA VAL A 98 2.71 3.46 -4.86
C VAL A 98 3.63 4.22 -5.84
N GLU A 99 3.24 5.41 -6.30
CA GLU A 99 4.12 6.29 -7.08
C GLU A 99 5.38 6.70 -6.28
N LEU A 100 5.22 7.10 -5.00
CA LEU A 100 6.34 7.44 -4.12
C LEU A 100 7.28 6.27 -3.85
N HIS A 101 6.74 5.05 -3.74
CA HIS A 101 7.52 3.81 -3.61
C HIS A 101 8.42 3.58 -4.84
N MET A 102 7.87 3.75 -6.05
CA MET A 102 8.64 3.63 -7.30
C MET A 102 9.65 4.78 -7.48
N ILE A 103 9.29 6.02 -7.11
CA ILE A 103 10.24 7.14 -7.10
C ILE A 103 11.37 6.89 -6.09
N SER A 104 11.08 6.27 -4.94
CA SER A 104 12.10 5.90 -3.96
C SER A 104 13.11 4.89 -4.52
N ALA A 105 12.64 3.87 -5.24
CA ALA A 105 13.51 2.89 -5.93
C ALA A 105 14.54 3.61 -6.82
N LEU A 106 14.03 4.48 -7.71
CA LEU A 106 14.87 5.28 -8.61
C LEU A 106 15.82 6.21 -7.85
N ARG A 107 15.29 7.01 -6.91
CA ARG A 107 16.06 8.10 -6.31
C ARG A 107 17.06 7.64 -5.25
N ARG A 108 16.71 6.65 -4.44
CA ARG A 108 17.50 6.25 -3.26
C ARG A 108 18.37 5.05 -3.54
N ASP A 109 17.86 4.10 -4.31
CA ASP A 109 18.51 2.79 -4.41
C ASP A 109 19.39 2.71 -5.68
N HIS A 110 19.11 3.56 -6.69
CA HIS A 110 20.00 3.84 -7.83
C HIS A 110 20.55 5.27 -7.92
N ASN A 111 20.33 6.12 -6.91
CA ASN A 111 20.78 7.52 -6.88
C ASN A 111 20.42 8.34 -8.15
N VAL A 112 19.31 8.02 -8.83
CA VAL A 112 18.92 8.73 -10.07
C VAL A 112 18.71 10.21 -9.75
N GLN A 113 19.30 11.10 -10.54
CA GLN A 113 19.18 12.54 -10.29
C GLN A 113 17.74 13.03 -10.54
N MET A 114 17.20 13.86 -9.64
CA MET A 114 15.82 14.34 -9.70
C MET A 114 15.36 14.91 -11.06
N PRO A 115 16.17 15.71 -11.80
CA PRO A 115 15.78 16.18 -13.14
C PRO A 115 15.67 15.06 -14.19
N LYS A 116 16.35 13.93 -13.98
CA LYS A 116 16.32 12.77 -14.88
C LYS A 116 15.09 11.89 -14.60
N ILE A 117 14.76 11.63 -13.33
CA ILE A 117 13.50 10.98 -12.92
C ILE A 117 12.33 11.72 -13.57
N ARG A 118 12.32 13.04 -13.42
CA ARG A 118 11.32 13.95 -14.00
C ARG A 118 11.16 13.80 -15.52
N ARG A 119 12.25 13.87 -16.29
CA ARG A 119 12.19 13.68 -17.76
C ARG A 119 11.72 12.29 -18.17
N ALA A 120 12.02 11.27 -17.36
CA ALA A 120 11.59 9.90 -17.62
C ALA A 120 10.09 9.70 -17.30
N ILE A 121 9.57 10.33 -16.24
CA ILE A 121 8.12 10.39 -15.96
C ILE A 121 7.39 11.11 -17.10
N ASP A 122 7.83 12.32 -17.49
CA ASP A 122 7.23 13.06 -18.62
C ASP A 122 7.20 12.22 -19.92
N TYR A 123 8.24 11.42 -20.15
CA TYR A 123 8.34 10.53 -21.31
C TYR A 123 7.41 9.31 -21.22
N LEU A 124 7.29 8.67 -20.06
CA LEU A 124 6.37 7.55 -19.85
C LEU A 124 4.91 8.02 -19.88
N GLU A 125 4.58 9.18 -19.31
CA GLU A 125 3.24 9.79 -19.38
C GLU A 125 2.80 9.97 -20.85
N ALA A 126 3.69 10.49 -21.71
CA ALA A 126 3.43 10.64 -23.13
C ALA A 126 3.38 9.30 -23.91
N LYS A 127 4.15 8.28 -23.49
CA LYS A 127 4.27 6.99 -24.19
C LYS A 127 3.15 6.01 -23.83
N LEU A 128 2.88 5.83 -22.54
CA LEU A 128 1.86 4.93 -21.98
C LEU A 128 0.48 5.59 -21.93
N ARG A 129 0.39 6.93 -22.11
CA ARG A 129 -0.84 7.75 -21.99
C ARG A 129 -1.54 7.62 -20.63
N SER A 130 -0.79 7.21 -19.61
CA SER A 130 -1.27 6.97 -18.26
C SER A 130 -0.99 8.18 -17.36
N PRO A 131 -1.95 8.64 -16.53
CA PRO A 131 -1.73 9.72 -15.57
C PRO A 131 -0.87 9.30 -14.37
N HIS A 132 -0.58 8.01 -14.21
CA HIS A 132 0.22 7.44 -13.13
C HIS A 132 1.26 6.46 -13.69
N PRO A 133 2.14 6.92 -14.61
CA PRO A 133 2.88 6.04 -15.51
C PRO A 133 3.89 5.13 -14.80
N LEU A 134 4.33 5.47 -13.58
CA LEU A 134 5.26 4.63 -12.80
C LEU A 134 4.61 3.40 -12.16
N ILE A 135 3.27 3.36 -12.10
CA ILE A 135 2.50 2.28 -11.48
C ILE A 135 1.48 1.66 -12.44
N ASP A 136 1.60 1.99 -13.73
CA ASP A 136 0.79 1.40 -14.78
C ASP A 136 1.05 -0.11 -14.88
N GLU A 137 0.13 -0.87 -15.49
CA GLU A 137 0.36 -2.30 -15.76
C GLU A 137 1.51 -2.47 -16.74
N GLU A 138 1.57 -1.59 -17.76
CA GLU A 138 2.64 -1.62 -18.77
C GLU A 138 4.05 -1.49 -18.14
N MET A 139 4.20 -0.97 -16.92
CA MET A 139 5.51 -0.92 -16.24
C MET A 139 6.10 -2.30 -15.90
N GLU A 140 5.27 -3.32 -15.66
CA GLU A 140 5.75 -4.68 -15.36
C GLU A 140 6.10 -5.49 -16.62
N THR A 141 5.53 -5.12 -17.76
CA THR A 141 5.84 -5.71 -19.07
C THR A 141 6.96 -4.92 -19.76
N ASP A 142 6.62 -3.95 -20.61
CA ASP A 142 7.55 -3.26 -21.50
C ASP A 142 8.06 -1.93 -20.94
N GLY A 143 7.27 -1.28 -20.07
CA GLY A 143 7.51 0.04 -19.50
C GLY A 143 8.80 0.14 -18.69
N THR A 144 9.21 -0.95 -18.02
CA THR A 144 10.53 -1.03 -17.38
C THR A 144 11.66 -0.97 -18.42
N ASP A 145 11.58 -1.70 -19.53
CA ASP A 145 12.60 -1.64 -20.59
C ASP A 145 12.57 -0.32 -21.36
N ILE A 146 11.38 0.24 -21.62
CA ILE A 146 11.21 1.59 -22.18
C ILE A 146 11.86 2.64 -21.27
N PHE A 147 11.63 2.58 -19.95
CA PHE A 147 12.24 3.45 -18.97
C PHE A 147 13.77 3.28 -18.96
N ILE A 148 14.28 2.05 -18.93
CA ILE A 148 15.72 1.77 -18.83
C ILE A 148 16.45 2.20 -20.09
N ASN A 149 15.92 1.92 -21.28
CA ASN A 149 16.50 2.38 -22.55
C ASN A 149 16.54 3.93 -22.59
N LYS A 150 15.44 4.58 -22.18
CA LYS A 150 15.41 6.05 -22.08
C LYS A 150 16.37 6.58 -21.03
N TYR A 151 16.48 5.92 -19.88
CA TYR A 151 17.36 6.35 -18.79
C TYR A 151 18.84 6.14 -19.12
N GLY A 152 19.21 4.98 -19.68
CA GLY A 152 20.54 4.67 -20.17
C GLY A 152 21.03 5.72 -21.18
N SER A 153 20.20 6.08 -22.18
CA SER A 153 20.54 7.17 -23.11
C SER A 153 20.67 8.55 -22.44
N LEU A 154 19.93 8.82 -21.36
CA LEU A 154 20.03 10.07 -20.59
C LEU A 154 21.26 10.16 -19.67
N ILE A 155 21.96 9.05 -19.41
CA ILE A 155 23.08 9.01 -18.45
C ILE A 155 24.36 8.32 -18.95
N ASN A 156 24.35 7.75 -20.15
CA ASN A 156 25.42 6.88 -20.68
C ASN A 156 25.77 5.73 -19.72
N ALA A 157 24.76 5.01 -19.22
CA ALA A 157 24.96 3.88 -18.31
C ALA A 157 25.56 2.67 -19.02
N SER A 158 26.50 1.99 -18.35
CA SER A 158 26.95 0.66 -18.77
C SER A 158 25.77 -0.32 -18.85
N ARG A 159 25.94 -1.39 -19.63
CA ARG A 159 24.95 -2.48 -19.74
C ARG A 159 24.62 -3.08 -18.37
N ASP A 160 25.63 -3.28 -17.54
CA ASP A 160 25.47 -3.87 -16.20
C ASP A 160 24.70 -2.92 -15.26
N GLY A 161 24.95 -1.61 -15.34
CA GLY A 161 24.17 -0.61 -14.60
C GLY A 161 22.70 -0.55 -15.04
N GLN A 162 22.40 -0.83 -16.30
CA GLN A 162 21.03 -0.95 -16.81
C GLN A 162 20.36 -2.26 -16.36
N LEU A 163 21.09 -3.37 -16.32
CA LEU A 163 20.59 -4.65 -15.78
C LEU A 163 20.32 -4.58 -14.27
N ALA A 164 21.21 -3.94 -13.50
CA ALA A 164 21.01 -3.70 -12.07
C ALA A 164 19.75 -2.85 -11.81
N MET A 165 19.55 -1.78 -12.61
CA MET A 165 18.31 -0.97 -12.59
C MET A 165 17.07 -1.83 -12.87
N LYS A 166 17.14 -2.75 -13.84
CA LYS A 166 16.02 -3.67 -14.15
C LYS A 166 15.66 -4.55 -12.96
N ALA A 167 16.65 -5.20 -12.37
CA ALA A 167 16.44 -6.11 -11.25
C ALA A 167 15.79 -5.41 -10.04
N LEU A 168 16.25 -4.21 -9.70
CA LEU A 168 15.71 -3.46 -8.57
C LEU A 168 14.31 -2.90 -8.84
N LEU A 169 14.06 -2.35 -10.04
CA LEU A 169 12.72 -1.92 -10.43
C LEU A 169 11.74 -3.10 -10.38
N GLN A 170 12.12 -4.26 -10.89
CA GLN A 170 11.32 -5.49 -10.78
C GLN A 170 11.10 -5.93 -9.33
N ALA A 171 12.09 -5.80 -8.44
CA ALA A 171 11.93 -6.09 -7.01
C ALA A 171 10.93 -5.13 -6.34
N HIS A 172 10.89 -3.86 -6.75
CA HIS A 172 9.90 -2.88 -6.28
C HIS A 172 8.51 -3.10 -6.87
N LEU A 173 8.40 -3.42 -8.16
CA LEU A 173 7.12 -3.74 -8.82
C LEU A 173 6.50 -5.00 -8.21
N LYS A 174 7.30 -6.02 -7.87
CA LYS A 174 6.86 -7.21 -7.11
C LYS A 174 6.29 -6.89 -5.71
N ARG A 175 6.42 -5.66 -5.19
CA ARG A 175 5.74 -5.20 -3.96
C ARG A 175 4.32 -4.70 -4.21
N ILE A 176 3.91 -4.58 -5.46
CA ILE A 176 2.61 -4.09 -5.88
C ILE A 176 1.79 -5.33 -6.29
N GLU A 177 0.68 -5.57 -5.62
CA GLU A 177 -0.31 -6.55 -6.07
C GLU A 177 -1.29 -5.86 -7.01
N ARG A 178 -1.67 -6.53 -8.10
CA ARG A 178 -2.65 -6.06 -9.08
C ARG A 178 -3.84 -6.99 -9.14
N ASP A 179 -4.99 -6.45 -9.47
CA ASP A 179 -6.15 -7.26 -9.87
C ASP A 179 -6.01 -7.76 -11.32
N GLU A 180 -7.00 -8.53 -11.78
CA GLU A 180 -7.10 -9.08 -13.14
C GLU A 180 -7.13 -8.03 -14.27
N ARG A 181 -7.21 -6.74 -13.93
CA ARG A 181 -7.24 -5.60 -14.87
C ARG A 181 -5.94 -4.79 -14.81
N GLY A 182 -4.88 -5.35 -14.23
CA GLY A 182 -3.60 -4.67 -14.04
C GLY A 182 -3.62 -3.58 -12.97
N VAL A 183 -4.71 -3.42 -12.22
CA VAL A 183 -4.90 -2.28 -11.32
C VAL A 183 -4.25 -2.58 -9.98
N ALA A 184 -3.20 -1.82 -9.63
CA ALA A 184 -2.49 -1.98 -8.35
C ALA A 184 -3.43 -1.85 -7.13
N VAL A 185 -3.79 -2.94 -6.45
CA VAL A 185 -4.74 -2.98 -5.32
C VAL A 185 -4.07 -2.98 -3.95
N ARG A 186 -2.84 -3.50 -3.83
CA ARG A 186 -2.13 -3.64 -2.55
C ARG A 186 -0.65 -3.31 -2.69
N LEU A 187 -0.06 -2.76 -1.64
CA LEU A 187 1.37 -2.49 -1.54
C LEU A 187 1.95 -3.24 -0.33
N PHE A 188 3.03 -3.97 -0.52
CA PHE A 188 3.82 -4.60 0.54
C PHE A 188 5.02 -3.70 0.89
N PRO A 189 4.91 -2.77 1.87
CA PRO A 189 5.98 -1.84 2.19
C PRO A 189 7.25 -2.55 2.67
N PHE A 190 8.41 -1.90 2.48
CA PHE A 190 9.67 -2.38 3.06
C PHE A 190 9.73 -2.04 4.55
N THR A 191 9.72 -3.07 5.38
CA THR A 191 9.76 -3.04 6.86
C THR A 191 11.17 -3.17 7.43
N ARG A 192 12.16 -3.51 6.60
CA ARG A 192 13.59 -3.67 6.96
C ARG A 192 14.45 -2.62 6.22
N LYS A 193 15.75 -2.58 6.49
CA LYS A 193 16.68 -1.77 5.67
C LYS A 193 16.68 -2.30 4.23
N ARG A 194 16.85 -1.40 3.26
CA ARG A 194 16.91 -1.71 1.83
C ARG A 194 18.37 -1.73 1.41
N ASP A 195 18.97 -2.91 1.42
CA ASP A 195 20.30 -3.14 0.87
C ASP A 195 20.13 -3.97 -0.42
N ALA A 196 21.05 -3.82 -1.38
CA ALA A 196 20.86 -4.34 -2.75
C ALA A 196 20.64 -5.87 -2.78
N ASP A 197 21.31 -6.60 -1.90
CA ASP A 197 21.23 -8.06 -1.82
C ASP A 197 19.96 -8.55 -1.10
N THR A 198 19.43 -7.78 -0.14
CA THR A 198 18.31 -8.20 0.74
C THR A 198 16.94 -7.76 0.25
N ILE A 199 16.87 -6.84 -0.71
CA ILE A 199 15.61 -6.24 -1.19
C ILE A 199 14.65 -7.24 -1.85
N VAL A 200 15.21 -8.29 -2.46
CA VAL A 200 14.46 -9.37 -3.13
C VAL A 200 13.81 -10.31 -2.11
N GLU A 201 14.47 -10.55 -0.98
CA GLU A 201 14.07 -11.52 0.05
C GLU A 201 13.19 -10.92 1.15
N ALA A 202 13.16 -9.60 1.32
CA ALA A 202 12.45 -8.97 2.43
C ALA A 202 10.95 -9.39 2.47
N PRO A 203 10.38 -9.65 3.65
CA PRO A 203 9.07 -10.29 3.78
C PRO A 203 7.92 -9.46 3.19
N LYS A 204 6.80 -10.14 2.93
CA LYS A 204 5.51 -9.56 2.52
C LYS A 204 4.42 -9.81 3.58
N LEU A 205 4.80 -9.79 4.86
CA LEU A 205 3.88 -10.05 5.98
C LEU A 205 3.00 -8.84 6.32
N ILE A 206 3.40 -7.63 5.93
CA ILE A 206 2.64 -6.40 6.11
C ILE A 206 2.17 -5.88 4.76
N ALA A 207 0.92 -5.43 4.69
CA ALA A 207 0.31 -4.86 3.50
C ALA A 207 -0.46 -3.58 3.77
N ILE A 208 -0.50 -2.71 2.77
CA ILE A 208 -1.34 -1.52 2.66
C ILE A 208 -2.35 -1.80 1.53
N ASP A 209 -3.63 -1.83 1.88
CA ASP A 209 -4.73 -2.10 0.95
C ASP A 209 -5.84 -1.07 1.23
N PRO A 210 -6.20 -0.17 0.30
CA PRO A 210 -7.15 0.90 0.58
C PRO A 210 -8.59 0.41 0.77
N ALA A 211 -8.89 -0.87 0.52
CA ALA A 211 -10.17 -1.49 0.89
C ALA A 211 -10.18 -2.06 2.32
N VAL A 212 -9.00 -2.24 2.95
CA VAL A 212 -8.85 -2.83 4.29
C VAL A 212 -8.33 -1.79 5.29
N ALA A 213 -8.98 -1.67 6.46
CA ALA A 213 -8.57 -0.72 7.51
C ALA A 213 -8.32 0.72 7.01
N PHE A 214 -9.06 1.16 5.98
CA PHE A 214 -8.91 2.44 5.27
C PHE A 214 -7.49 2.70 4.71
N GLY A 215 -6.74 1.64 4.39
CA GLY A 215 -5.37 1.75 3.88
C GLY A 215 -4.29 1.90 4.96
N ARG A 216 -4.61 1.77 6.25
CA ARG A 216 -3.57 1.59 7.27
C ARG A 216 -2.80 0.27 7.02
N PRO A 217 -1.50 0.17 7.33
CA PRO A 217 -0.79 -1.08 7.21
C PRO A 217 -1.37 -2.13 8.16
N VAL A 218 -1.57 -3.35 7.66
CA VAL A 218 -2.10 -4.50 8.39
C VAL A 218 -1.21 -5.72 8.21
N ILE A 219 -1.27 -6.66 9.14
CA ILE A 219 -0.73 -8.01 8.93
C ILE A 219 -1.55 -8.70 7.82
N VAL A 220 -0.87 -9.33 6.86
CA VAL A 220 -1.47 -10.05 5.73
C VAL A 220 -2.32 -11.23 6.20
N GLY A 221 -3.39 -11.56 5.47
CA GLY A 221 -4.35 -12.58 5.91
C GLY A 221 -5.11 -12.19 7.19
N SER A 222 -5.05 -10.92 7.60
CA SER A 222 -5.73 -10.36 8.77
C SER A 222 -6.40 -9.03 8.42
N ARG A 223 -7.03 -8.39 9.41
CA ARG A 223 -7.39 -6.96 9.37
C ARG A 223 -6.79 -6.19 10.56
N VAL A 224 -5.76 -6.74 11.19
CA VAL A 224 -5.11 -6.21 12.40
C VAL A 224 -4.11 -5.12 11.98
N PRO A 225 -4.33 -3.83 12.34
CA PRO A 225 -3.40 -2.76 12.01
C PRO A 225 -2.09 -2.90 12.77
N THR A 226 -0.97 -2.59 12.10
CA THR A 226 0.38 -2.67 12.70
C THR A 226 0.53 -1.78 13.94
N SER A 227 -0.19 -0.65 13.97
CA SER A 227 -0.25 0.27 15.11
C SER A 227 -0.90 -0.31 16.36
N GLU A 228 -1.82 -1.28 16.25
CA GLU A 228 -2.42 -1.91 17.43
C GLU A 228 -1.41 -2.86 18.09
N ILE A 229 -0.70 -3.64 17.27
CA ILE A 229 0.44 -4.48 17.69
C ILE A 229 1.52 -3.62 18.37
N ALA A 230 1.88 -2.50 17.73
CA ALA A 230 2.90 -1.58 18.23
C ALA A 230 2.51 -0.92 19.56
N GLN A 231 1.24 -0.56 19.76
CA GLN A 231 0.74 -0.01 21.03
C GLN A 231 0.84 -1.04 22.17
N ARG A 232 0.46 -2.30 21.95
CA ARG A 232 0.59 -3.37 22.95
C ARG A 232 2.05 -3.65 23.32
N PHE A 233 2.93 -3.72 22.33
CA PHE A 233 4.36 -3.84 22.57
C PHE A 233 4.94 -2.64 23.36
N GLN A 234 4.50 -1.42 23.07
CA GLN A 234 4.87 -0.23 23.85
C GLN A 234 4.29 -0.21 25.27
N ALA A 235 3.17 -0.91 25.51
CA ALA A 235 2.60 -1.10 26.85
C ALA A 235 3.37 -2.16 27.69
N GLY A 236 4.36 -2.83 27.10
CA GLY A 236 5.22 -3.81 27.79
C GLY A 236 4.82 -5.27 27.59
N GLU A 237 3.82 -5.55 26.75
CA GLU A 237 3.38 -6.92 26.44
C GLU A 237 4.39 -7.65 25.54
N SER A 238 4.59 -8.96 25.78
CA SER A 238 5.55 -9.71 24.97
C SER A 238 5.00 -10.00 23.56
N PRO A 239 5.87 -10.09 22.54
CA PRO A 239 5.45 -10.46 21.19
C PRO A 239 4.72 -11.81 21.11
N SER A 240 5.00 -12.75 22.02
CA SER A 240 4.37 -14.07 22.07
C SER A 240 2.91 -13.99 22.57
N GLU A 241 2.65 -13.22 23.63
CA GLU A 241 1.29 -12.95 24.14
C GLU A 241 0.46 -12.20 23.08
N VAL A 242 1.04 -11.17 22.46
CA VAL A 242 0.38 -10.42 21.38
C VAL A 242 0.10 -11.30 20.16
N ALA A 243 1.01 -12.22 19.80
CA ALA A 243 0.79 -13.19 18.73
C ALA A 243 -0.37 -14.15 19.05
N GLN A 244 -0.43 -14.67 20.27
CA GLN A 244 -1.50 -15.55 20.74
C GLN A 244 -2.88 -14.87 20.65
N ASP A 245 -3.01 -13.65 21.16
CA ASP A 245 -4.27 -12.91 21.22
C ASP A 245 -4.85 -12.55 19.84
N PHE A 246 -4.00 -12.17 18.89
CA PHE A 246 -4.42 -11.90 17.51
C PHE A 246 -4.44 -13.18 16.63
N GLY A 247 -4.11 -14.34 17.19
CA GLY A 247 -3.97 -15.61 16.47
C GLY A 247 -3.04 -15.48 15.27
N ARG A 248 -1.89 -14.81 15.45
CA ARG A 248 -0.82 -14.57 14.48
C ARG A 248 0.45 -15.32 14.90
N THR A 249 1.46 -15.31 14.03
CA THR A 249 2.82 -15.75 14.37
C THR A 249 3.63 -14.64 15.03
N GLU A 250 4.64 -15.00 15.82
CA GLU A 250 5.59 -14.01 16.34
C GLU A 250 6.36 -13.28 15.23
N GLU A 251 6.62 -13.92 14.08
CA GLU A 251 7.28 -13.25 12.95
C GLU A 251 6.41 -12.11 12.38
N GLU A 252 5.11 -12.34 12.20
CA GLU A 252 4.17 -11.30 11.77
C GLU A 252 4.09 -10.14 12.79
N VAL A 253 4.07 -10.45 14.09
CA VAL A 253 4.08 -9.45 15.17
C VAL A 253 5.36 -8.64 15.14
N TRP A 254 6.53 -9.28 15.04
CA TRP A 254 7.81 -8.59 14.92
C TRP A 254 7.92 -7.74 13.65
N GLU A 255 7.34 -8.18 12.54
CA GLU A 255 7.34 -7.42 11.29
C GLU A 255 6.37 -6.22 11.34
N ALA A 256 5.26 -6.33 12.08
CA ALA A 256 4.37 -5.22 12.40
C ALA A 256 5.03 -4.19 13.32
N ILE A 257 5.73 -4.64 14.37
CA ILE A 257 6.55 -3.78 15.24
C ILE A 257 7.61 -3.06 14.41
N ARG A 258 8.34 -3.77 13.54
CA ARG A 258 9.32 -3.17 12.63
C ARG A 258 8.70 -2.17 11.67
N CYS A 259 7.50 -2.41 11.15
CA CYS A 259 6.77 -1.48 10.30
C CYS A 259 6.59 -0.12 10.99
N GLU A 260 6.11 -0.13 12.24
CA GLU A 260 5.89 1.09 13.03
C GLU A 260 7.20 1.67 13.61
N PHE A 261 8.21 0.87 13.91
CA PHE A 261 9.45 1.36 14.53
C PHE A 261 10.69 1.03 13.67
N PRO A 262 11.01 1.90 12.67
CA PRO A 262 12.18 1.72 11.80
C PRO A 262 13.53 1.64 12.51
N THR A 263 13.59 2.05 13.78
CA THR A 263 14.80 2.09 14.62
C THR A 263 14.84 0.99 15.68
N ALA A 264 13.82 0.11 15.77
CA ALA A 264 13.72 -0.94 16.79
C ALA A 264 14.24 -2.31 16.31
N ALA A 265 15.28 -2.30 15.47
CA ALA A 265 15.96 -3.48 14.94
C ALA A 265 17.45 -3.18 14.72
#